data_AF-A0A6Y6HRB9-F1
#
_entry.id   AF-A0A6Y6HRB9-F1
#
_cell.length_a   1.000
_cell.length_b   1.000
_cell.length_c   1.000
_cell.angle_alpha   90.00
_cell.angle_beta   90.00
_cell.angle_gamma   90.00
#
_symmetry.space_group_name_H-M   'P 1'
#
loop_
_entity.id
_entity.type
_entity.pdbx_description
1 polymer ?
#
loop_
_entity_poly.entity_id
_entity_poly.type
_entity_poly.pdbx_seq_one_letter_code
_entity_poly.pdbx_strand_id
1 'polypeptide(L)'
;PYRAPVKDQNAFFSVKPQPGGLIWRDWLGLSQNNQTEANYESPAQVVKVFNARSLTDVKAGIWGFGADFDNMKIRCWYEHHFPLLMTEGLIPDLRKAVQTAARLLSLLRSALKEAWFADAKGARGDFSFIDIDFWNLTQGRFLNLIHDLENGHKPDERLNKWQRELWLFTRHYFDDHVFTNPYESSDLERIMTARKKYFTTSAEKQSAKAAKAKKQEAAE
;
A
#
# COMPACT_ATOMS: atom_id res chain seq x y z
N PRO A 1 0.00 6.48 20.18
CA PRO A 1 -0.37 5.20 19.54
C PRO A 1 0.73 4.17 19.80
N TYR A 2 0.36 2.90 19.91
CA TYR A 2 1.27 1.84 20.32
C TYR A 2 1.04 0.58 19.50
N ARG A 3 2.06 -0.27 19.44
CA ARG A 3 1.98 -1.61 18.85
C ARG A 3 2.67 -2.63 19.75
N ALA A 4 2.11 -3.82 19.83
CA ALA A 4 2.69 -4.99 20.47
C ALA A 4 2.87 -6.09 19.41
N PRO A 5 4.08 -6.63 19.21
CA PRO A 5 4.28 -7.75 18.31
C PRO A 5 3.41 -8.95 18.72
N VAL A 6 2.80 -9.64 17.76
CA VAL A 6 2.00 -10.84 18.04
C VAL A 6 2.84 -11.93 18.73
N LYS A 7 4.14 -11.99 18.40
CA LYS A 7 5.11 -12.94 18.94
C LYS A 7 5.61 -12.60 20.36
N ASP A 8 5.40 -11.37 20.81
CA ASP A 8 5.83 -10.91 22.13
C ASP A 8 4.85 -9.84 22.64
N GLN A 9 3.78 -10.31 23.29
CA GLN A 9 2.70 -9.44 23.74
C GLN A 9 3.09 -8.59 24.97
N ASN A 10 4.21 -8.90 25.63
CA ASN A 10 4.74 -8.09 26.73
C ASN A 10 5.51 -6.87 26.21
N ALA A 11 5.98 -6.90 24.96
CA ALA A 11 6.63 -5.78 24.34
C ALA A 11 5.60 -4.75 23.84
N PHE A 12 5.72 -3.50 24.34
CA PHE A 12 4.81 -2.42 24.00
C PHE A 12 5.59 -1.22 23.46
N PHE A 13 5.51 -1.01 22.15
CA PHE A 13 6.29 0.02 21.47
C PHE A 13 5.40 1.19 21.05
N SER A 14 5.85 2.41 21.31
CA SER A 14 5.23 3.59 20.69
C SER A 14 5.40 3.52 19.17
N VAL A 15 4.35 3.81 18.41
CA VAL A 15 4.45 3.97 16.96
C VAL A 15 5.31 5.20 16.65
N LYS A 16 6.33 5.03 15.81
CA LYS A 16 7.23 6.09 15.36
C LYS A 16 7.04 6.30 13.84
N PRO A 17 7.19 7.53 13.33
CA PRO A 17 7.25 7.74 11.89
C PRO A 17 8.41 6.94 11.29
N GLN A 18 8.23 6.48 10.06
CA GLN A 18 9.27 5.85 9.23
C GLN A 18 9.62 6.81 8.09
N PRO A 19 10.60 6.51 7.22
CA PRO A 19 10.75 7.24 5.97
C PRO A 19 9.42 7.32 5.21
N GLY A 20 9.01 8.52 4.83
CA GLY A 20 7.68 8.81 4.27
C GLY A 20 6.61 9.19 5.30
N GLY A 21 6.93 9.13 6.59
CA GLY A 21 6.08 9.56 7.70
C GLY A 21 5.04 8.53 8.15
N LEU A 22 3.97 9.01 8.78
CA LEU A 22 2.80 8.21 9.13
C LEU A 22 1.82 8.28 7.97
N ILE A 23 1.67 7.18 7.25
CA ILE A 23 0.88 7.11 6.02
C ILE A 23 -0.42 6.37 6.27
N TRP A 24 -1.33 6.40 5.30
CA TRP A 24 -2.64 5.77 5.43
C TRP A 24 -2.57 4.24 5.64
N ARG A 25 -1.42 3.60 5.39
CA ARG A 25 -1.15 2.22 5.82
C ARG A 25 -1.30 2.03 7.34
N ASP A 26 -0.84 2.98 8.12
CA ASP A 26 -0.79 2.92 9.58
C ASP A 26 -2.09 3.44 10.21
N TRP A 27 -2.96 4.06 9.40
CA TRP A 27 -4.15 4.79 9.82
C TRP A 27 -5.16 3.97 10.64
N LEU A 28 -5.36 2.70 10.32
CA LEU A 28 -6.30 1.84 11.06
C LEU A 28 -5.87 1.71 12.53
N GLY A 29 -4.59 1.42 12.79
CA GLY A 29 -4.05 1.34 14.15
C GLY A 29 -3.94 2.71 14.85
N LEU A 30 -3.98 3.81 14.11
CA LEU A 30 -4.06 5.17 14.66
C LEU A 30 -5.49 5.55 15.08
N SER A 31 -6.50 5.00 14.39
CA SER A 31 -7.91 5.34 14.61
C SER A 31 -8.63 4.39 15.55
N GLN A 32 -8.32 3.09 15.49
CA GLN A 32 -9.03 2.03 16.19
C GLN A 32 -8.06 0.96 16.70
N ASN A 33 -8.49 0.16 17.66
CA ASN A 33 -7.74 -1.06 17.97
C ASN A 33 -7.74 -1.95 16.72
N ASN A 34 -6.58 -2.40 16.30
CA ASN A 34 -6.41 -3.17 15.09
C ASN A 34 -5.47 -4.35 15.33
N GLN A 35 -5.65 -5.40 14.53
CA GLN A 35 -4.75 -6.54 14.51
C GLN A 35 -4.29 -6.76 13.08
N THR A 36 -2.98 -6.81 12.92
CA THR A 36 -2.29 -7.24 11.69
C THR A 36 -1.66 -8.61 11.93
N GLU A 37 -1.10 -9.22 10.88
CA GLU A 37 -0.37 -10.48 11.00
C GLU A 37 0.83 -10.37 11.96
N ALA A 38 1.43 -9.18 12.06
CA ALA A 38 2.65 -8.95 12.83
C ALA A 38 2.40 -8.28 14.19
N ASN A 39 1.35 -7.48 14.33
CA ASN A 39 1.16 -6.61 15.50
C ASN A 39 -0.31 -6.52 15.95
N TYR A 40 -0.49 -6.39 17.26
CA TYR A 40 -1.64 -5.72 17.85
C TYR A 40 -1.36 -4.23 17.92
N GLU A 41 -2.25 -3.42 17.35
CA GLU A 41 -2.12 -1.97 17.25
C GLU A 41 -3.19 -1.29 18.08
N SER A 42 -2.79 -0.24 18.79
CA SER A 42 -3.67 0.47 19.70
C SER A 42 -3.53 1.98 19.51
N PRO A 43 -4.65 2.71 19.32
CA PRO A 43 -4.61 4.14 19.07
C PRO A 43 -4.20 4.88 20.34
N ALA A 44 -3.88 6.17 20.21
CA ALA A 44 -3.57 7.01 21.37
C ALA A 44 -4.76 7.07 22.36
N GLN A 45 -4.48 7.26 23.65
CA GLN A 45 -5.53 7.29 24.67
C GLN A 45 -6.60 8.36 24.39
N VAL A 46 -6.21 9.53 23.88
CA VAL A 46 -7.14 10.60 23.49
C VAL A 46 -8.11 10.15 22.40
N VAL A 47 -7.65 9.35 21.43
CA VAL A 47 -8.49 8.79 20.37
C VAL A 47 -9.45 7.73 20.94
N LYS A 48 -8.97 6.86 21.84
CA LYS A 48 -9.84 5.89 22.53
C LYS A 48 -10.95 6.57 23.32
N VAL A 49 -10.60 7.61 24.09
CA VAL A 49 -11.57 8.39 24.88
C VAL A 49 -12.56 9.10 23.98
N PHE A 50 -12.11 9.64 22.83
CA PHE A 50 -13.01 10.25 21.85
C PHE A 50 -14.00 9.22 21.28
N ASN A 51 -13.51 8.08 20.79
CA ASN A 51 -14.36 7.03 20.21
C ASN A 51 -15.36 6.46 21.23
N ALA A 52 -14.96 6.32 22.50
CA ALA A 52 -15.84 5.83 23.57
C ALA A 52 -17.04 6.76 23.89
N ARG A 53 -17.00 8.02 23.44
CA ARG A 53 -18.14 8.95 23.60
C ARG A 53 -19.24 8.72 22.57
N SER A 54 -18.98 7.93 21.52
CA SER A 54 -19.96 7.59 20.47
C SER A 54 -20.68 8.81 19.91
N LEU A 55 -19.94 9.91 19.70
CA LEU A 55 -20.50 11.15 19.15
C LEU A 55 -21.04 10.88 17.74
N THR A 56 -22.29 11.26 17.49
CA THR A 56 -22.91 11.24 16.16
C THR A 56 -22.81 12.62 15.53
N ASP A 57 -22.89 12.69 14.20
CA ASP A 57 -22.94 13.95 13.42
C ASP A 57 -21.72 14.89 13.58
N VAL A 58 -20.61 14.36 14.09
CA VAL A 58 -19.33 15.07 14.19
C VAL A 58 -18.39 14.54 13.10
N LYS A 59 -17.63 15.44 12.48
CA LYS A 59 -16.46 15.07 11.69
C LYS A 59 -15.21 15.30 12.53
N ALA A 60 -14.44 14.25 12.74
CA ALA A 60 -13.19 14.30 13.47
C ALA A 60 -12.03 13.86 12.57
N GLY A 61 -10.85 14.40 12.86
CA GLY A 61 -9.61 14.04 12.21
C GLY A 61 -8.51 13.80 13.23
N ILE A 62 -7.48 13.08 12.81
CA ILE A 62 -6.23 12.93 13.53
C ILE A 62 -5.20 13.82 12.85
N TRP A 63 -4.60 14.71 13.64
CA TRP A 63 -3.40 15.42 13.26
C TRP A 63 -2.20 14.79 13.96
N GLY A 64 -1.37 14.09 13.19
CA GLY A 64 -0.21 13.37 13.70
C GLY A 64 1.07 13.98 13.16
N PHE A 65 2.05 14.21 14.03
CA PHE A 65 3.36 14.72 13.66
C PHE A 65 4.47 13.98 14.40
N GLY A 66 5.66 13.96 13.81
CA GLY A 66 6.82 13.36 14.43
C GLY A 66 8.08 13.46 13.57
N ALA A 67 9.22 13.39 14.25
CA ALA A 67 10.52 13.33 13.60
C ALA A 67 10.94 11.87 13.37
N ASP A 68 11.37 11.59 12.15
CA ASP A 68 12.04 10.36 11.78
C ASP A 68 13.55 10.50 12.04
N PHE A 69 14.14 9.47 12.66
CA PHE A 69 15.55 9.45 13.06
C PHE A 69 16.26 8.23 12.48
N ASP A 70 17.52 8.40 12.14
CA ASP A 70 18.45 7.30 11.85
C ASP A 70 19.76 7.53 12.62
N ASN A 71 20.15 6.56 13.43
CA ASN A 71 21.34 6.62 14.31
C ASN A 71 21.49 7.97 15.05
N MET A 72 20.46 8.36 15.81
CA MET A 72 20.37 9.62 16.56
C MET A 72 20.39 10.91 15.73
N LYS A 73 20.34 10.83 14.39
CA LYS A 73 20.24 11.98 13.50
C LYS A 73 18.82 12.13 12.98
N ILE A 74 18.29 13.34 13.04
CA ILE A 74 17.00 13.65 12.43
C ILE A 74 17.14 13.56 10.90
N ARG A 75 16.24 12.82 10.25
CA ARG A 75 16.15 12.73 8.79
C ARG A 75 15.10 13.70 8.25
N CYS A 76 13.91 13.68 8.84
CA CYS A 76 12.77 14.48 8.38
C CYS A 76 11.76 14.73 9.51
N TRP A 77 11.06 15.86 9.43
CA TRP A 77 9.84 16.11 10.19
C TRP A 77 8.63 15.80 9.32
N TYR A 78 7.75 14.93 9.82
CA TYR A 78 6.52 14.55 9.13
C TYR A 78 5.30 15.08 9.85
N GLU A 79 4.31 15.46 9.05
CA GLU A 79 3.01 15.94 9.49
C GLU A 79 1.93 15.35 8.59
N HIS A 80 0.90 14.77 9.19
CA HIS A 80 -0.19 14.14 8.47
C HIS A 80 -1.54 14.45 9.09
N HIS A 81 -2.51 14.63 8.21
CA HIS A 81 -3.91 14.83 8.55
C HIS A 81 -4.72 13.68 7.97
N PHE A 82 -5.43 12.95 8.83
CA PHE A 82 -6.28 11.84 8.43
C PHE A 82 -7.69 12.01 9.00
N PRO A 83 -8.75 11.53 8.33
CA PRO A 83 -10.05 11.39 8.97
C PRO A 83 -9.93 10.45 10.16
N LEU A 84 -10.73 10.62 11.21
CA LEU A 84 -10.79 9.63 12.29
C LEU A 84 -11.88 8.61 11.95
N LEU A 85 -11.53 7.32 11.88
CA LEU A 85 -12.54 6.27 11.72
C LEU A 85 -13.39 6.15 12.98
N MET A 86 -14.66 6.56 12.89
CA MET A 86 -15.61 6.45 14.02
C MET A 86 -16.54 5.23 13.89
N THR A 87 -16.60 4.60 12.72
CA THR A 87 -17.49 3.47 12.43
C THR A 87 -16.73 2.15 12.44
N GLU A 88 -16.80 1.40 13.54
CA GLU A 88 -16.09 0.11 13.67
C GLU A 88 -16.53 -0.94 12.63
N GLY A 89 -17.78 -0.87 12.16
CA GLY A 89 -18.32 -1.78 11.15
C GLY A 89 -17.56 -1.77 9.81
N LEU A 90 -16.81 -0.70 9.51
CA LEU A 90 -16.02 -0.59 8.28
C LEU A 90 -14.61 -1.21 8.39
N ILE A 91 -14.16 -1.55 9.60
CA ILE A 91 -12.80 -2.06 9.86
C ILE A 91 -12.48 -3.31 9.02
N PRO A 92 -13.36 -4.34 8.90
CA PRO A 92 -13.05 -5.53 8.12
C PRO A 92 -12.75 -5.22 6.64
N ASP A 93 -13.52 -4.31 6.04
CA ASP A 93 -13.38 -3.96 4.63
C ASP A 93 -12.16 -3.06 4.39
N LEU A 94 -11.94 -2.09 5.27
CA LEU A 94 -10.73 -1.25 5.22
C LEU A 94 -9.45 -2.09 5.43
N ARG A 95 -9.50 -3.14 6.25
CA ARG A 95 -8.38 -4.08 6.40
C ARG A 95 -8.09 -4.83 5.09
N LYS A 96 -9.12 -5.31 4.39
CA LYS A 96 -8.95 -5.93 3.06
C LYS A 96 -8.33 -4.95 2.05
N ALA A 97 -8.74 -3.67 2.10
CA ALA A 97 -8.20 -2.63 1.24
C ALA A 97 -6.69 -2.40 1.47
N VAL A 98 -6.27 -2.28 2.74
CA VAL A 98 -4.86 -2.12 3.13
C VAL A 98 -4.04 -3.36 2.73
N GLN A 99 -4.56 -4.56 2.97
CA GLN A 99 -3.91 -5.82 2.55
C GLN A 99 -3.72 -5.90 1.03
N THR A 100 -4.73 -5.47 0.26
CA THR A 100 -4.66 -5.42 -1.20
C THR A 100 -3.54 -4.49 -1.66
N ALA A 101 -3.42 -3.32 -1.02
CA ALA A 101 -2.37 -2.36 -1.34
C ALA A 101 -0.97 -2.87 -0.99
N ALA A 102 -0.80 -3.49 0.19
CA ALA A 102 0.47 -4.08 0.60
C ALA A 102 0.93 -5.18 -0.39
N ARG A 103 0.00 -6.02 -0.86
CA ARG A 103 0.28 -7.03 -1.89
C ARG A 103 0.70 -6.41 -3.22
N LEU A 104 0.02 -5.36 -3.67
CA LEU A 104 0.36 -4.68 -4.92
C LEU A 104 1.69 -3.92 -4.85
N LEU A 105 2.02 -3.32 -3.71
CA LEU A 105 3.34 -2.73 -3.48
C LEU A 105 4.45 -3.78 -3.54
N SER A 106 4.26 -4.95 -2.90
CA SER A 106 5.23 -6.06 -2.98
C SER A 106 5.44 -6.54 -4.43
N LEU A 107 4.34 -6.63 -5.19
CA LEU A 107 4.37 -6.92 -6.62
C LEU A 107 5.16 -5.86 -7.39
N LEU A 108 4.90 -4.57 -7.16
CA LEU A 108 5.59 -3.45 -7.81
C LEU A 108 7.09 -3.49 -7.59
N ARG A 109 7.51 -3.66 -6.32
CA ARG A 109 8.93 -3.74 -5.94
C ARG A 109 9.62 -4.89 -6.67
N SER A 110 8.96 -6.04 -6.73
CA SER A 110 9.49 -7.22 -7.41
C SER A 110 9.61 -6.97 -8.92
N ALA A 111 8.57 -6.38 -9.54
CA ALA A 111 8.57 -6.06 -10.95
C ALA A 111 9.69 -5.09 -11.33
N LEU A 112 9.83 -3.98 -10.61
CA LEU A 112 10.87 -2.98 -10.86
C LEU A 112 12.28 -3.56 -10.67
N LYS A 113 12.51 -4.34 -9.60
CA LYS A 113 13.81 -4.99 -9.39
C LYS A 113 14.17 -5.97 -10.50
N GLU A 114 13.23 -6.80 -10.95
CA GLU A 114 13.47 -7.72 -12.06
C GLU A 114 13.65 -6.99 -13.39
N ALA A 115 13.07 -5.82 -13.57
CA ALA A 115 13.27 -5.01 -14.76
C ALA A 115 14.60 -4.27 -14.77
N TRP A 116 15.07 -3.81 -13.60
CA TRP A 116 16.31 -3.04 -13.48
C TRP A 116 17.57 -3.91 -13.39
N PHE A 117 17.53 -5.09 -12.78
CA PHE A 117 18.73 -5.87 -12.46
C PHE A 117 18.69 -7.28 -13.02
N ALA A 118 19.84 -7.77 -13.50
CA ALA A 118 19.96 -9.14 -14.00
C ALA A 118 19.81 -10.17 -12.85
N ASP A 119 20.37 -9.84 -11.69
CA ASP A 119 20.12 -10.53 -10.42
C ASP A 119 19.30 -9.65 -9.48
N ALA A 120 17.98 -9.71 -9.63
CA ALA A 120 17.04 -8.99 -8.78
C ALA A 120 17.11 -9.38 -7.29
N LYS A 121 17.56 -10.60 -6.97
CA LYS A 121 17.70 -11.07 -5.58
C LYS A 121 18.95 -10.51 -4.92
N GLY A 122 20.03 -10.37 -5.69
CA GLY A 122 21.29 -9.77 -5.27
C GLY A 122 21.29 -8.24 -5.29
N ALA A 123 20.27 -7.59 -5.85
CA ALA A 123 20.19 -6.13 -5.97
C ALA A 123 20.33 -5.41 -4.61
N ARG A 124 21.37 -4.57 -4.50
CA ARG A 124 21.66 -3.71 -3.34
C ARG A 124 21.34 -2.26 -3.66
N GLY A 125 21.01 -1.48 -2.63
CA GLY A 125 20.69 -0.06 -2.77
C GLY A 125 19.42 0.32 -2.00
N ASP A 126 19.13 1.61 -1.98
CA ASP A 126 17.91 2.13 -1.38
C ASP A 126 16.76 2.10 -2.41
N PHE A 127 15.71 1.36 -2.07
CA PHE A 127 14.46 1.26 -2.84
C PHE A 127 13.25 1.78 -2.05
N SER A 128 13.49 2.44 -0.92
CA SER A 128 12.43 2.95 -0.04
C SER A 128 11.56 3.98 -0.73
N PHE A 129 12.08 4.70 -1.73
CA PHE A 129 11.32 5.65 -2.54
C PHE A 129 10.08 5.02 -3.20
N ILE A 130 10.15 3.75 -3.64
CA ILE A 130 9.00 3.04 -4.24
C ILE A 130 7.86 2.94 -3.24
N ASP A 131 8.18 2.58 -1.99
CA ASP A 131 7.21 2.46 -0.92
C ASP A 131 6.63 3.84 -0.59
N ILE A 132 7.49 4.84 -0.39
CA ILE A 132 7.11 6.22 -0.06
C ILE A 132 6.14 6.76 -1.12
N ASP A 133 6.50 6.69 -2.40
CA ASP A 133 5.70 7.20 -3.50
C ASP A 133 4.39 6.43 -3.65
N PHE A 134 4.43 5.09 -3.56
CA PHE A 134 3.22 4.28 -3.64
C PHE A 134 2.19 4.71 -2.60
N TRP A 135 2.59 4.81 -1.33
CA TRP A 135 1.64 5.16 -0.26
C TRP A 135 1.17 6.62 -0.38
N ASN A 136 2.06 7.56 -0.69
CA ASN A 136 1.69 8.96 -0.83
C ASN A 136 0.75 9.20 -2.02
N LEU A 137 1.10 8.69 -3.19
CA LEU A 137 0.33 8.91 -4.43
C LEU A 137 -1.02 8.17 -4.43
N THR A 138 -1.16 7.11 -3.64
CA THR A 138 -2.44 6.39 -3.51
C THR A 138 -3.33 6.90 -2.37
N GLN A 139 -2.85 7.83 -1.52
CA GLN A 139 -3.59 8.33 -0.37
C GLN A 139 -4.96 8.90 -0.75
N GLY A 140 -5.05 9.71 -1.80
CA GLY A 140 -6.31 10.30 -2.24
C GLY A 140 -7.36 9.25 -2.61
N ARG A 141 -6.93 8.12 -3.21
CA ARG A 141 -7.83 6.99 -3.54
C ARG A 141 -8.35 6.33 -2.27
N PHE A 142 -7.53 6.21 -1.24
CA PHE A 142 -7.90 5.57 0.01
C PHE A 142 -8.91 6.43 0.79
N LEU A 143 -8.69 7.74 0.83
CA LEU A 143 -9.63 8.69 1.42
C LEU A 143 -10.98 8.66 0.71
N ASN A 144 -10.99 8.54 -0.63
CA ASN A 144 -12.24 8.36 -1.38
C ASN A 144 -12.94 7.04 -1.06
N LEU A 145 -12.19 5.95 -0.85
CA LEU A 145 -12.76 4.67 -0.42
C LEU A 145 -13.44 4.81 0.95
N ILE A 146 -12.78 5.43 1.94
CA ILE A 146 -13.36 5.67 3.26
C ILE A 146 -14.65 6.48 3.11
N HIS A 147 -14.60 7.58 2.37
CA HIS A 147 -15.76 8.43 2.13
C HIS A 147 -16.93 7.67 1.48
N ASP A 148 -16.67 6.85 0.46
CA ASP A 148 -17.69 6.04 -0.19
C ASP A 148 -18.35 5.06 0.82
N LEU A 149 -17.56 4.40 1.65
CA LEU A 149 -18.04 3.43 2.64
C LEU A 149 -18.84 4.09 3.76
N GLU A 150 -18.40 5.25 4.25
CA GLU A 150 -19.10 6.04 5.27
C GLU A 150 -20.46 6.55 4.76
N ASN A 151 -20.59 6.81 3.46
CA ASN A 151 -21.87 7.20 2.82
C ASN A 151 -22.74 6.00 2.42
N GLY A 152 -22.44 4.79 2.92
CA GLY A 152 -23.29 3.61 2.74
C GLY A 152 -23.19 2.96 1.36
N HIS A 153 -22.16 3.27 0.57
CA HIS A 153 -21.91 2.52 -0.67
C HIS A 153 -21.53 1.07 -0.36
N LYS A 154 -21.97 0.14 -1.22
CA LYS A 154 -21.75 -1.29 -1.02
C LYS A 154 -20.25 -1.63 -0.95
N PRO A 155 -19.77 -2.28 0.13
CA PRO A 155 -18.35 -2.55 0.30
C PRO A 155 -17.73 -3.36 -0.84
N ASP A 156 -18.39 -4.43 -1.29
CA ASP A 156 -17.85 -5.30 -2.35
C ASP A 156 -17.60 -4.55 -3.66
N GLU A 157 -18.54 -3.69 -4.08
CA GLU A 157 -18.39 -2.87 -5.29
C GLU A 157 -17.22 -1.89 -5.15
N ARG A 158 -17.07 -1.28 -3.98
CA ARG A 158 -16.01 -0.28 -3.71
C ARG A 158 -14.64 -0.90 -3.54
N LEU A 159 -14.55 -2.06 -2.89
CA LEU A 159 -13.30 -2.83 -2.78
C LEU A 159 -12.85 -3.37 -4.14
N ASN A 160 -13.77 -3.81 -5.00
CA ASN A 160 -13.44 -4.21 -6.37
C ASN A 160 -12.92 -3.03 -7.20
N LYS A 161 -13.58 -1.87 -7.11
CA LYS A 161 -13.11 -0.63 -7.75
C LYS A 161 -11.72 -0.23 -7.24
N TRP A 162 -11.54 -0.22 -5.93
CA TRP A 162 -10.26 0.05 -5.25
C TRP A 162 -9.14 -0.85 -5.78
N GLN A 163 -9.36 -2.17 -5.80
CA GLN A 163 -8.37 -3.12 -6.30
C GLN A 163 -7.99 -2.84 -7.75
N ARG A 164 -8.98 -2.55 -8.61
CA ARG A 164 -8.73 -2.22 -10.02
C ARG A 164 -7.91 -0.95 -10.17
N GLU A 165 -8.27 0.11 -9.44
CA GLU A 165 -7.55 1.38 -9.50
C GLU A 165 -6.12 1.27 -9.01
N LEU A 166 -5.88 0.55 -7.90
CA LEU A 166 -4.52 0.35 -7.39
C LEU A 166 -3.70 -0.53 -8.33
N TRP A 167 -4.30 -1.54 -8.96
CA TRP A 167 -3.60 -2.34 -9.96
C TRP A 167 -3.17 -1.50 -11.18
N LEU A 168 -4.07 -0.64 -11.68
CA LEU A 168 -3.75 0.28 -12.76
C LEU A 168 -2.65 1.28 -12.37
N PHE A 169 -2.76 1.87 -11.18
CA PHE A 169 -1.72 2.74 -10.64
C PHE A 169 -0.37 2.02 -10.59
N THR A 170 -0.34 0.79 -10.07
CA THR A 170 0.89 -0.02 -9.95
C THR A 170 1.53 -0.28 -11.31
N ARG A 171 0.69 -0.62 -12.32
CA ARG A 171 1.15 -0.85 -13.69
C ARG A 171 1.72 0.42 -14.32
N HIS A 172 1.03 1.56 -14.17
CA HIS A 172 1.50 2.84 -14.70
C HIS A 172 2.77 3.31 -14.01
N TYR A 173 2.83 3.20 -12.69
CA TYR A 173 4.04 3.53 -11.94
C TYR A 173 5.24 2.70 -12.42
N PHE A 174 5.05 1.40 -12.64
CA PHE A 174 6.10 0.57 -13.25
C PHE A 174 6.53 1.12 -14.61
N ASP A 175 5.58 1.37 -15.52
CA ASP A 175 5.87 1.84 -16.87
C ASP A 175 6.64 3.18 -16.88
N ASP A 176 6.32 4.09 -15.95
CA ASP A 176 6.95 5.40 -15.83
C ASP A 176 8.39 5.33 -15.27
N HIS A 177 8.68 4.36 -14.40
CA HIS A 177 9.96 4.27 -13.67
C HIS A 177 10.92 3.22 -14.21
N VAL A 178 10.47 2.36 -15.13
CA VAL A 178 11.31 1.24 -15.56
C VAL A 178 12.57 1.68 -16.33
N PHE A 179 12.51 2.83 -17.00
CA PHE A 179 13.65 3.38 -17.74
C PHE A 179 14.56 4.28 -16.90
N THR A 180 14.18 4.59 -15.66
CA THR A 180 14.95 5.49 -14.80
C THR A 180 15.96 4.74 -13.93
N ASN A 181 16.44 3.57 -14.37
CA ASN A 181 17.41 2.79 -13.60
C ASN A 181 18.66 3.64 -13.31
N PRO A 182 18.97 3.95 -12.04
CA PRO A 182 20.09 4.82 -11.72
C PRO A 182 21.45 4.08 -11.75
N TYR A 183 21.47 2.75 -11.95
CA TYR A 183 22.68 1.93 -11.78
C TYR A 183 23.12 1.14 -13.03
N GLU A 184 22.21 0.71 -13.91
CA GLU A 184 22.55 -0.05 -15.13
C GLU A 184 21.89 0.56 -16.38
N SER A 185 22.49 0.34 -17.54
CA SER A 185 21.85 0.64 -18.83
C SER A 185 20.59 -0.20 -19.02
N SER A 186 19.49 0.41 -19.47
CA SER A 186 18.20 -0.26 -19.64
C SER A 186 18.26 -1.44 -20.60
N ASP A 187 17.76 -2.60 -20.16
CA ASP A 187 17.61 -3.82 -20.96
C ASP A 187 16.13 -3.99 -21.34
N LEU A 188 15.78 -3.68 -22.59
CA LEU A 188 14.40 -3.69 -23.06
C LEU A 188 13.73 -5.07 -22.97
N GLU A 189 14.49 -6.15 -23.21
CA GLU A 189 13.95 -7.51 -23.17
C GLU A 189 13.57 -7.88 -21.74
N ARG A 190 14.44 -7.54 -20.78
CA ARG A 190 14.20 -7.75 -19.34
C ARG A 190 13.00 -6.94 -18.86
N ILE A 191 12.93 -5.66 -19.22
CA ILE A 191 11.82 -4.76 -18.91
C ILE A 191 10.49 -5.35 -19.39
N MET A 192 10.44 -5.75 -20.66
CA MET A 192 9.21 -6.30 -21.26
C MET A 192 8.83 -7.65 -20.64
N THR A 193 9.82 -8.47 -20.28
CA THR A 193 9.61 -9.75 -19.60
C THR A 193 9.03 -9.55 -18.21
N ALA A 194 9.61 -8.65 -17.41
CA ALA A 194 9.10 -8.30 -16.09
C ALA A 194 7.68 -7.72 -16.20
N ARG A 195 7.45 -6.77 -17.11
CA ARG A 195 6.13 -6.20 -17.35
C ARG A 195 5.09 -7.27 -17.66
N LYS A 196 5.41 -8.20 -18.57
CA LYS A 196 4.53 -9.31 -18.94
C LYS A 196 4.29 -10.26 -17.76
N LYS A 197 5.32 -10.58 -17.00
CA LYS A 197 5.22 -11.48 -15.84
C LYS A 197 4.25 -10.95 -14.78
N TYR A 198 4.33 -9.67 -14.45
CA TYR A 198 3.61 -9.07 -13.33
C TYR A 198 2.28 -8.40 -13.67
N PHE A 199 2.15 -7.86 -14.89
CA PHE A 199 1.00 -7.01 -15.27
C PHE A 199 0.16 -7.56 -16.42
N THR A 200 0.32 -8.83 -16.79
CA THR A 200 -0.62 -9.49 -17.73
C THR A 200 -1.80 -10.06 -16.95
N THR A 201 -2.99 -9.55 -17.24
CA THR A 201 -4.26 -10.04 -16.72
C THR A 201 -4.57 -11.46 -17.23
N SER A 202 -5.44 -12.18 -16.53
CA SER A 202 -5.87 -13.53 -16.95
C SER A 202 -6.54 -13.53 -18.32
N ALA A 203 -7.31 -12.48 -18.66
CA ALA A 203 -7.91 -12.32 -19.98
C ALA A 203 -6.84 -12.13 -21.07
N GLU A 204 -5.86 -11.25 -20.85
CA GLU A 204 -4.73 -11.06 -21.78
C GLU A 204 -3.92 -12.36 -21.95
N LYS A 205 -3.74 -13.16 -20.88
CA LYS A 205 -3.08 -14.48 -20.96
C LYS A 205 -3.88 -15.47 -21.82
N GLN A 206 -5.20 -15.51 -21.67
CA GLN A 206 -6.08 -16.37 -22.47
C GLN A 206 -6.09 -15.96 -23.95
N SER A 207 -6.21 -14.66 -24.25
CA SER A 207 -6.14 -14.14 -25.61
C SER A 207 -4.79 -14.42 -26.27
N ALA A 208 -3.68 -14.26 -25.53
CA ALA A 208 -2.34 -14.59 -26.04
C ALA A 208 -2.19 -16.09 -26.34
N LYS A 209 -2.75 -16.97 -25.50
CA LYS A 209 -2.76 -18.43 -25.73
C LYS A 209 -3.56 -18.79 -26.98
N ALA A 210 -4.73 -18.19 -27.15
CA ALA A 210 -5.57 -18.39 -28.33
C ALA A 210 -4.89 -17.89 -29.63
N ALA A 211 -4.20 -16.75 -29.58
CA ALA A 211 -3.46 -16.22 -30.72
C ALA A 211 -2.25 -17.11 -31.10
N LYS A 212 -1.58 -17.72 -30.12
CA LYS A 212 -0.46 -18.64 -30.35
C LYS A 212 -0.93 -19.95 -30.98
N ALA A 213 -2.06 -20.50 -30.53
CA ALA A 213 -2.68 -21.69 -31.12
C ALA A 213 -3.06 -21.48 -32.60
N LYS A 214 -3.72 -20.36 -32.92
CA LYS A 214 -4.06 -19.99 -34.30
C LYS A 214 -2.85 -19.83 -35.22
N LYS A 215 -1.71 -19.35 -34.69
CA LYS A 215 -0.46 -19.24 -35.47
C LYS A 215 0.23 -20.59 -35.72
N GLN A 216 0.06 -21.56 -34.81
CA GLN A 216 0.55 -22.93 -35.02
C GLN A 216 -0.32 -23.68 -36.02
N GLU A 217 -1.65 -23.55 -35.93
CA GLU A 217 -2.59 -24.14 -36.90
C GLU A 217 -2.46 -23.56 -38.32
N ALA A 218 -2.02 -22.30 -38.46
CA ALA A 218 -1.79 -21.67 -39.76
C ALA A 218 -0.38 -21.93 -40.35
N ALA A 219 0.50 -22.60 -39.59
CA ALA A 219 1.85 -22.96 -40.02
C ALA A 219 2.00 -24.46 -40.34
N GLU A 220 0.94 -25.24 -40.14
CA GLU A 220 0.73 -26.61 -40.64
C GLU A 220 -0.05 -26.59 -41.96
#